data_AF-W8QDA6-F1
#
_entry.id   AF-W8QDA6-F1
#
_cell.length_a   1.000
_cell.length_b   1.000
_cell.length_c   1.000
_cell.angle_alpha   90.00
_cell.angle_beta   90.00
_cell.angle_gamma   90.00
#
_symmetry.space_group_name_H-M   'P 1'
#
loop_
_entity.id
_entity.type
_entity.pdbx_description
1 polymer ?
#
loop_
_entity_poly.entity_id
_entity_poly.type
_entity_poly.pdbx_seq_one_letter_code
_entity_poly.pdbx_strand_id
1 'polypeptide(L)'
;MKIRKLYSCILLGLSSLSASAIADVDNYSTGADAISILSGVQNPDRIVYVNMKQEEISTYNRILEDIIYNDKQYIFDLSFDNNEEKEKLQKKFKDLMGVKFDSNFIVVTGYKNQLMYTPIADANDRMVSVLDHEARSNDISKYPMALALRSGNATSDQSISLPHVSFYLNVNKEITDQECTFRNSLIWDRGSRSFCKNGNISLIYQVILERSLSFGTNGVATPDAKIVRISLDDNTTGAGIHLNDTLTQKYYWANYQVVSGWAREWSASAIAQDYLFDISTSNKKAQILKTFPRENINSNYNINESSGFTIGVTGGAEVSKDGPKASLQANASYSQSKSLSFNTQDYRVEKNSTSAQNVSFRWAREQYPDSESLLDKWTNPVWSESYPANLKKVQPLSYASFVPKLDVIYKASPNETGKTQFTIDSSVNIMPLYNRSWFYFYGIGAHQTYYGVDDQPLRRVNKAISFTVDWEHPVFTGGTPVNLQLASFNNKCIDIQNNNKVMTAECDINSKSQSFIYDQYNRYVSATNTKLCLDGESLSELQSCSLKLTQKWLWDGDRLKNSFEDKYLTVDNDTLSLETGLSKKQKLNSSYTRVFDPSTINQ
;
A
#
# COMPACT_ATOMS: atom_id res chain seq x y z
N MET A 1 15.75 -8.31 68.39
CA MET A 1 15.70 -7.45 67.20
C MET A 1 16.24 -8.24 66.03
N LYS A 2 15.43 -8.97 65.24
CA LYS A 2 14.50 -8.48 64.20
C LYS A 2 15.15 -7.47 63.25
N ILE A 3 15.64 -7.94 62.11
CA ILE A 3 15.25 -7.58 60.72
C ILE A 3 16.15 -8.42 59.79
N ARG A 4 15.70 -9.63 59.49
CA ARG A 4 16.13 -10.51 58.40
C ARG A 4 14.83 -11.11 57.87
N LYS A 5 14.67 -11.15 56.54
CA LYS A 5 13.45 -11.50 55.74
C LYS A 5 12.59 -10.29 55.35
N LEU A 6 13.02 -9.55 54.32
CA LEU A 6 12.09 -8.82 53.44
C LEU A 6 12.72 -8.43 52.08
N TYR A 7 13.43 -9.33 51.40
CA TYR A 7 13.94 -9.06 50.04
C TYR A 7 13.83 -10.26 49.07
N SER A 8 13.02 -11.27 49.40
CA SER A 8 12.87 -12.47 48.55
C SER A 8 11.46 -12.66 47.97
N CYS A 9 10.58 -11.67 48.06
CA CYS A 9 9.20 -11.76 47.54
C CYS A 9 8.84 -10.69 46.49
N ILE A 10 9.79 -9.82 46.07
CA ILE A 10 9.53 -8.80 45.03
C ILE A 10 10.04 -9.24 43.64
N LEU A 11 10.86 -10.30 43.57
CA LEU A 11 11.37 -10.87 42.31
C LEU A 11 10.47 -11.97 41.69
N LEU A 12 9.35 -12.31 42.34
CA LEU A 12 8.35 -13.27 41.81
C LEU A 12 7.01 -12.60 41.43
N GLY A 13 6.90 -11.27 41.55
CA GLY A 13 5.70 -10.51 41.19
C GLY A 13 5.78 -9.73 39.87
N LEU A 14 6.94 -9.70 39.23
CA LEU A 14 7.17 -9.02 37.93
C LEU A 14 7.14 -9.99 36.73
N SER A 15 7.11 -11.30 36.97
CA SER A 15 6.93 -12.33 35.93
C SER A 15 5.47 -12.71 35.69
N SER A 16 4.53 -12.18 36.48
CA SER A 16 3.10 -12.50 36.39
C SER A 16 2.27 -11.45 35.61
N LEU A 17 2.85 -10.32 35.25
CA LEU A 17 2.17 -9.27 34.45
C LEU A 17 2.46 -9.38 32.94
N SER A 18 3.53 -10.06 32.55
CA SER A 18 3.74 -10.52 31.16
C SER A 18 3.02 -11.83 30.85
N ALA A 19 2.53 -12.55 31.87
CA ALA A 19 1.93 -13.88 31.70
C ALA A 19 0.49 -13.85 31.17
N SER A 20 -0.27 -12.77 31.34
CA SER A 20 -1.67 -12.73 30.86
C SER A 20 -1.80 -12.57 29.34
N ALA A 21 -0.82 -11.97 28.67
CA ALA A 21 -0.75 -11.95 27.20
C ALA A 21 -0.16 -13.24 26.62
N ILE A 22 0.58 -14.01 27.42
CA ILE A 22 1.23 -15.28 27.03
C ILE A 22 0.34 -16.50 27.36
N ALA A 23 -0.59 -16.39 28.32
CA ALA A 23 -1.44 -17.51 28.73
C ALA A 23 -2.43 -17.99 27.64
N ASP A 24 -2.81 -17.13 26.69
CA ASP A 24 -3.59 -17.53 25.50
C ASP A 24 -2.70 -18.03 24.33
N VAL A 25 -1.37 -17.93 24.45
CA VAL A 25 -0.38 -18.38 23.45
C VAL A 25 -0.02 -19.86 23.63
N ASP A 26 -0.25 -20.43 24.83
CA ASP A 26 0.16 -21.79 25.21
C ASP A 26 -0.78 -22.91 24.74
N ASN A 27 -1.92 -22.60 24.11
CA ASN A 27 -2.94 -23.62 23.77
C ASN A 27 -3.01 -24.05 22.30
N TYR A 28 -2.14 -23.52 21.44
CA TYR A 28 -2.07 -23.89 20.04
C TYR A 28 -0.62 -24.02 19.61
N SER A 29 -0.35 -24.80 18.55
CA SER A 29 0.98 -24.97 17.96
C SER A 29 1.47 -23.66 17.32
N THR A 30 1.72 -22.64 18.14
CA THR A 30 2.36 -21.40 17.78
C THR A 30 3.80 -21.74 17.43
N GLY A 31 4.16 -21.52 16.15
CA GLY A 31 5.52 -21.75 15.69
C GLY A 31 6.51 -20.91 16.49
N ALA A 32 7.77 -21.38 16.63
CA ALA A 32 8.82 -20.67 17.36
C ALA A 32 8.98 -19.20 16.89
N ASP A 33 8.71 -18.95 15.61
CA ASP A 33 8.72 -17.61 15.02
C ASP A 33 7.64 -16.69 15.60
N ALA A 34 6.41 -17.17 15.78
CA ALA A 34 5.33 -16.37 16.36
C ALA A 34 5.61 -15.99 17.82
N ILE A 35 6.16 -16.94 18.60
CA ILE A 35 6.58 -16.69 19.98
C ILE A 35 7.71 -15.65 20.02
N SER A 36 8.69 -15.78 19.13
CA SER A 36 9.79 -14.82 19.01
C SER A 36 9.28 -13.41 18.69
N ILE A 37 8.37 -13.28 17.70
CA ILE A 37 7.75 -12.00 17.33
C ILE A 37 7.02 -11.38 18.53
N LEU A 38 6.15 -12.13 19.21
CA LEU A 38 5.33 -11.64 20.31
C LEU A 38 6.18 -11.28 21.55
N SER A 39 7.24 -12.06 21.82
CA SER A 39 8.15 -11.79 22.95
C SER A 39 8.95 -10.50 22.81
N GLY A 40 9.12 -10.01 21.58
CA GLY A 40 9.84 -8.77 21.29
C GLY A 40 9.00 -7.50 21.45
N VAL A 41 7.68 -7.61 21.60
CA VAL A 41 6.77 -6.46 21.60
C VAL A 41 6.76 -5.75 22.95
N GLN A 42 6.91 -4.43 22.95
CA GLN A 42 6.91 -3.60 24.16
C GLN A 42 5.52 -3.40 24.77
N ASN A 43 4.47 -3.37 23.94
CA ASN A 43 3.10 -3.13 24.39
C ASN A 43 2.14 -4.26 23.95
N PRO A 44 2.14 -5.41 24.66
CA PRO A 44 1.36 -6.58 24.26
C PRO A 44 -0.15 -6.35 24.30
N ASP A 45 -0.64 -5.43 25.14
CA ASP A 45 -2.08 -5.14 25.28
C ASP A 45 -2.70 -4.54 24.00
N ARG A 46 -1.87 -4.02 23.09
CA ARG A 46 -2.32 -3.52 21.77
C ARG A 46 -2.35 -4.59 20.69
N ILE A 47 -1.70 -5.73 20.92
CA ILE A 47 -1.54 -6.76 19.91
C ILE A 47 -2.71 -7.74 19.95
N VAL A 48 -3.25 -8.03 18.78
CA VAL A 48 -4.19 -9.14 18.56
C VAL A 48 -3.53 -10.12 17.60
N TYR A 49 -3.09 -11.25 18.14
CA TYR A 49 -2.54 -12.34 17.33
C TYR A 49 -3.66 -13.22 16.79
N VAL A 50 -3.61 -13.51 15.48
CA VAL A 50 -4.60 -14.33 14.79
C VAL A 50 -3.90 -15.45 14.05
N ASN A 51 -4.09 -16.68 14.52
CA ASN A 51 -3.65 -17.87 13.80
C ASN A 51 -4.68 -18.23 12.71
N MET A 52 -4.31 -18.06 11.44
CA MET A 52 -5.25 -18.27 10.33
C MET A 52 -5.69 -19.75 10.16
N LYS A 53 -5.01 -20.70 10.81
CA LYS A 53 -5.40 -22.12 10.84
C LYS A 53 -6.66 -22.37 11.67
N GLN A 54 -7.01 -21.48 12.61
CA GLN A 54 -8.22 -21.61 13.46
C GLN A 54 -9.50 -21.41 12.66
N GLU A 55 -10.58 -22.14 12.97
CA GLU A 55 -11.83 -22.09 12.19
C GLU A 55 -12.58 -20.76 12.34
N GLU A 56 -12.70 -20.23 13.55
CA GLU A 56 -13.35 -18.96 13.83
C GLU A 56 -12.35 -17.81 13.82
N ILE A 57 -12.61 -16.80 12.99
CA ILE A 57 -11.83 -15.57 12.92
C ILE A 57 -12.80 -14.40 12.99
N SER A 58 -12.40 -13.33 13.67
CA SER A 58 -13.12 -12.06 13.68
C SER A 58 -13.47 -11.59 12.27
N THR A 59 -14.62 -10.94 12.12
CA THR A 59 -15.02 -10.35 10.85
C THR A 59 -14.10 -9.19 10.49
N TYR A 60 -13.94 -8.92 9.18
CA TYR A 60 -13.19 -7.76 8.66
C TYR A 60 -13.57 -6.46 9.40
N ASN A 61 -14.87 -6.34 9.62
CA ASN A 61 -15.54 -5.27 10.30
C ASN A 61 -14.99 -5.05 11.71
N ARG A 62 -15.02 -6.07 12.56
CA ARG A 62 -14.48 -5.98 13.92
C ARG A 62 -12.98 -5.66 13.92
N ILE A 63 -12.21 -6.26 13.00
CA ILE A 63 -10.77 -6.00 12.86
C ILE A 63 -10.53 -4.52 12.53
N LEU A 64 -11.30 -3.96 11.60
CA LEU A 64 -11.17 -2.56 11.21
C LEU A 64 -11.51 -1.62 12.37
N GLU A 65 -12.57 -1.89 13.13
CA GLU A 65 -12.90 -1.10 14.34
C GLU A 65 -11.76 -1.13 15.35
N ASP A 66 -11.27 -2.34 15.63
CA ASP A 66 -10.22 -2.54 16.62
C ASP A 66 -8.95 -1.77 16.22
N ILE A 67 -8.59 -1.79 14.94
CA ILE A 67 -7.39 -1.10 14.43
C ILE A 67 -7.56 0.43 14.39
N ILE A 68 -8.69 0.92 13.88
CA ILE A 68 -8.88 2.35 13.62
C ILE A 68 -9.30 3.10 14.88
N TYR A 69 -10.22 2.53 15.67
CA TYR A 69 -10.81 3.19 16.83
C TYR A 69 -10.24 2.73 18.17
N ASN A 70 -9.83 1.47 18.29
CA ASN A 70 -9.34 0.91 19.56
C ASN A 70 -7.81 0.81 19.64
N ASP A 71 -7.09 1.37 18.68
CA ASP A 71 -5.62 1.38 18.61
C ASP A 71 -4.99 -0.02 18.75
N LYS A 72 -5.67 -1.03 18.19
CA LYS A 72 -5.17 -2.40 18.13
C LYS A 72 -4.31 -2.61 16.89
N GLN A 73 -3.41 -3.57 16.99
CA GLN A 73 -2.56 -4.02 15.89
C GLN A 73 -2.73 -5.51 15.72
N TYR A 74 -3.02 -5.95 14.50
CA TYR A 74 -3.25 -7.35 14.22
C TYR A 74 -2.00 -8.00 13.65
N ILE A 75 -1.68 -9.19 14.14
CA ILE A 75 -0.65 -10.04 13.56
C ILE A 75 -1.36 -11.28 13.04
N PHE A 76 -1.49 -11.38 11.72
CA PHE A 76 -2.00 -12.58 11.07
C PHE A 76 -0.85 -13.54 10.81
N ASP A 77 -0.96 -14.73 11.36
CA ASP A 77 -0.05 -15.85 11.12
C ASP A 77 -0.63 -16.76 10.04
N LEU A 78 0.05 -16.75 8.89
CA LEU A 78 -0.20 -17.57 7.71
C LEU A 78 0.90 -18.61 7.51
N SER A 79 1.72 -18.89 8.53
CA SER A 79 2.76 -19.92 8.46
C SER A 79 2.16 -21.27 8.04
N PHE A 80 2.84 -21.95 7.13
CA PHE A 80 2.34 -23.12 6.43
C PHE A 80 3.40 -24.23 6.45
N ASP A 81 2.95 -25.48 6.53
CA ASP A 81 3.83 -26.65 6.52
C ASP A 81 4.12 -27.13 5.09
N ASN A 82 3.27 -26.75 4.13
CA ASN A 82 3.40 -27.10 2.71
C ASN A 82 2.70 -26.08 1.79
N ASN A 83 2.93 -26.19 0.48
CA ASN A 83 2.39 -25.26 -0.52
C ASN A 83 0.85 -25.27 -0.64
N GLU A 84 0.19 -26.39 -0.38
CA GLU A 84 -1.28 -26.48 -0.46
C GLU A 84 -1.94 -25.73 0.70
N GLU A 85 -1.39 -25.90 1.91
CA GLU A 85 -1.83 -25.15 3.09
C GLU A 85 -1.57 -23.65 2.92
N LYS A 86 -0.43 -23.26 2.35
CA LYS A 86 -0.11 -21.87 2.00
C LYS A 86 -1.22 -21.24 1.15
N GLU A 87 -1.64 -21.92 0.08
CA GLU A 87 -2.69 -21.41 -0.79
C GLU A 87 -4.03 -21.27 -0.07
N LYS A 88 -4.37 -22.23 0.81
CA LYS A 88 -5.60 -22.20 1.63
C LYS A 88 -5.59 -21.03 2.61
N LEU A 89 -4.51 -20.81 3.36
CA LEU A 89 -4.39 -19.72 4.34
C LEU A 89 -4.36 -18.36 3.65
N GLN A 90 -3.61 -18.22 2.55
CA GLN A 90 -3.59 -17.00 1.75
C GLN A 90 -4.96 -16.68 1.14
N LYS A 91 -5.71 -17.70 0.70
CA LYS A 91 -7.08 -17.52 0.22
C LYS A 91 -7.99 -17.05 1.35
N LYS A 92 -7.91 -17.67 2.53
CA LYS A 92 -8.71 -17.29 3.69
C LYS A 92 -8.44 -15.84 4.13
N PHE A 93 -7.17 -15.42 4.18
CA PHE A 93 -6.81 -14.04 4.47
C PHE A 93 -7.33 -13.08 3.40
N LYS A 94 -7.21 -13.44 2.11
CA LYS A 94 -7.75 -12.63 1.02
C LYS A 94 -9.26 -12.47 1.11
N ASP A 95 -9.98 -13.53 1.43
CA ASP A 95 -11.44 -13.50 1.54
C ASP A 95 -11.87 -12.63 2.74
N LEU A 96 -11.06 -12.56 3.80
CA LEU A 96 -11.26 -11.68 4.96
C LEU A 96 -10.88 -10.21 4.69
N MET A 97 -9.67 -9.95 4.19
CA MET A 97 -9.07 -8.61 4.12
C MET A 97 -9.14 -7.97 2.73
N GLY A 98 -9.58 -8.70 1.71
CA GLY A 98 -9.69 -8.22 0.32
C GLY A 98 -8.37 -8.17 -0.46
N VAL A 99 -7.23 -8.38 0.20
CA VAL A 99 -5.88 -8.32 -0.39
C VAL A 99 -5.10 -9.60 -0.09
N LYS A 100 -4.17 -9.97 -0.99
CA LYS A 100 -3.30 -11.15 -0.83
C LYS A 100 -1.83 -10.73 -0.89
N PHE A 101 -1.06 -11.24 0.06
CA PHE A 101 0.40 -11.11 0.15
C PHE A 101 1.05 -12.49 0.09
N ASP A 102 2.34 -12.51 -0.28
CA ASP A 102 3.17 -13.72 -0.26
C ASP A 102 4.15 -13.67 0.93
N SER A 103 3.60 -13.73 2.14
CA SER A 103 4.37 -13.69 3.39
C SER A 103 3.78 -14.66 4.42
N ASN A 104 4.59 -15.07 5.40
CA ASN A 104 4.17 -15.94 6.49
C ASN A 104 3.39 -15.14 7.55
N PHE A 105 3.79 -13.90 7.78
CA PHE A 105 3.14 -13.02 8.73
C PHE A 105 2.70 -11.74 8.04
N ILE A 106 1.58 -11.18 8.48
CA ILE A 106 1.08 -9.88 8.01
C ILE A 106 0.66 -9.08 9.23
N VAL A 107 1.35 -7.97 9.46
CA VAL A 107 0.96 -6.99 10.48
C VAL A 107 0.03 -5.98 9.85
N VAL A 108 -1.12 -5.74 10.49
CA VAL A 108 -2.12 -4.76 10.04
C VAL A 108 -2.31 -3.71 11.13
N THR A 109 -2.11 -2.46 10.76
CA THR A 109 -2.16 -1.29 11.65
C THR A 109 -3.00 -0.18 11.02
N GLY A 110 -3.34 0.84 11.81
CA GLY A 110 -3.99 2.04 11.32
C GLY A 110 -2.97 3.06 10.82
N TYR A 111 -3.21 3.63 9.65
CA TYR A 111 -2.46 4.79 9.16
C TYR A 111 -3.41 5.73 8.41
N LYS A 112 -3.54 6.97 8.90
CA LYS A 112 -4.45 7.99 8.33
C LYS A 112 -5.87 7.46 8.13
N ASN A 113 -6.39 6.77 9.13
CA ASN A 113 -7.73 6.18 9.15
C ASN A 113 -7.99 5.16 8.02
N GLN A 114 -6.94 4.49 7.54
CA GLN A 114 -7.01 3.35 6.65
C GLN A 114 -6.11 2.22 7.16
N LEU A 115 -6.34 1.00 6.66
CA LEU A 115 -5.49 -0.13 6.98
C LEU A 115 -4.13 0.01 6.29
N MET A 116 -3.07 -0.21 7.05
CA MET A 116 -1.71 -0.35 6.58
C MET A 116 -1.23 -1.79 6.77
N TYR A 117 -0.80 -2.40 5.67
CA TYR A 117 -0.29 -3.76 5.64
C TYR A 117 1.23 -3.76 5.66
N THR A 118 1.81 -4.55 6.57
CA THR A 118 3.25 -4.80 6.66
C THR A 118 3.50 -6.31 6.58
N PRO A 119 3.77 -6.85 5.39
CA PRO A 119 4.15 -8.25 5.22
C PRO A 119 5.52 -8.52 5.87
N ILE A 120 5.60 -9.58 6.68
CA ILE A 120 6.79 -10.01 7.41
C ILE A 120 7.15 -11.43 6.96
N ALA A 121 8.41 -11.64 6.55
CA ALA A 121 8.86 -12.91 5.99
C ALA A 121 9.09 -13.98 7.08
N ASP A 122 9.77 -13.61 8.17
CA ASP A 122 10.14 -14.49 9.29
C ASP A 122 10.34 -13.69 10.59
N ALA A 123 10.59 -14.38 11.70
CA ALA A 123 10.76 -13.74 13.01
C ALA A 123 12.05 -12.93 13.18
N ASN A 124 13.04 -13.13 12.33
CA ASN A 124 14.27 -12.32 12.32
C ASN A 124 14.10 -11.04 11.49
N ASP A 125 12.97 -10.91 10.78
CA ASP A 125 12.63 -9.71 10.04
C ASP A 125 12.37 -8.58 11.05
N ARG A 126 13.29 -7.61 11.06
CA ARG A 126 13.26 -6.47 11.99
C ARG A 126 12.03 -5.56 11.81
N MET A 127 11.17 -5.84 10.83
CA MET A 127 9.82 -5.29 10.72
C MET A 127 8.93 -5.57 11.93
N VAL A 128 9.28 -6.51 12.79
CA VAL A 128 8.66 -6.68 14.12
C VAL A 128 8.66 -5.37 14.91
N SER A 129 9.67 -4.50 14.75
CA SER A 129 9.72 -3.17 15.39
C SER A 129 8.57 -2.23 15.01
N VAL A 130 7.83 -2.50 13.92
CA VAL A 130 6.58 -1.78 13.60
C VAL A 130 5.55 -1.93 14.71
N LEU A 131 5.61 -3.03 15.47
CA LEU A 131 4.73 -3.31 16.62
C LEU A 131 5.02 -2.40 17.82
N ASP A 132 6.23 -1.86 17.90
CA ASP A 132 6.68 -0.99 18.99
C ASP A 132 6.47 0.50 18.69
N HIS A 133 6.17 0.86 17.44
CA HIS A 133 5.86 2.23 17.10
C HIS A 133 4.47 2.61 17.61
N GLU A 134 4.40 3.68 18.41
CA GLU A 134 3.13 4.34 18.73
C GLU A 134 2.40 4.63 17.42
N ALA A 135 1.14 4.17 17.29
CA ALA A 135 0.31 4.50 16.16
C ALA A 135 0.34 6.02 15.99
N ARG A 136 0.94 6.49 14.89
CA ARG A 136 0.98 7.92 14.57
C ARG A 136 -0.47 8.38 14.53
N SER A 137 -0.86 9.19 15.52
CA SER A 137 -2.25 9.48 15.88
C SER A 137 -3.24 9.31 14.72
N ASN A 138 -4.19 8.39 14.85
CA ASN A 138 -5.44 8.40 14.09
C ASN A 138 -6.24 9.63 14.54
N ASP A 139 -5.75 10.82 14.20
CA ASP A 139 -6.45 12.06 14.47
C ASP A 139 -7.59 12.14 13.46
N ILE A 140 -8.73 11.56 13.84
CA ILE A 140 -9.98 11.55 13.08
C ILE A 140 -10.38 12.97 12.65
N SER A 141 -9.94 14.00 13.39
CA SER A 141 -10.19 15.40 13.05
C SER A 141 -9.28 15.95 11.94
N LYS A 142 -8.03 15.48 11.81
CA LYS A 142 -7.05 15.93 10.79
C LYS A 142 -7.06 15.08 9.53
N TYR A 143 -7.20 13.78 9.70
CA TYR A 143 -7.37 12.83 8.63
C TYR A 143 -8.72 12.19 8.88
N PRO A 144 -9.84 12.84 8.53
CA PRO A 144 -11.06 12.07 8.42
C PRO A 144 -10.73 10.82 7.60
N MET A 145 -11.29 9.66 7.98
CA MET A 145 -11.32 8.47 7.11
C MET A 145 -11.49 8.95 5.67
N ALA A 146 -10.84 8.34 4.67
CA ALA A 146 -11.14 8.68 3.28
C ALA A 146 -12.66 8.62 3.11
N LEU A 147 -13.27 9.79 3.24
CA LEU A 147 -14.64 9.93 3.65
C LEU A 147 -15.34 9.69 2.34
N ALA A 148 -15.98 8.53 2.19
CA ALA A 148 -17.29 8.57 1.58
C ALA A 148 -18.10 9.54 2.45
N LEU A 149 -18.07 10.83 2.06
CA LEU A 149 -18.46 11.95 2.88
C LEU A 149 -19.84 11.74 3.48
N ARG A 150 -19.99 11.82 4.82
CA ARG A 150 -21.26 12.24 5.42
C ARG A 150 -21.16 13.12 6.66
N SER A 151 -21.70 14.33 6.44
CA SER A 151 -22.50 15.21 7.31
C SER A 151 -21.92 15.75 8.63
N GLY A 152 -21.78 17.08 8.64
CA GLY A 152 -21.79 17.90 9.85
C GLY A 152 -21.73 19.40 9.51
N ASN A 153 -22.90 19.99 9.28
CA ASN A 153 -23.21 21.40 8.99
C ASN A 153 -23.05 21.93 7.55
N ALA A 154 -24.15 22.51 7.09
CA ALA A 154 -24.48 22.86 5.73
C ALA A 154 -23.67 24.05 5.18
N THR A 155 -22.98 23.84 4.07
CA THR A 155 -22.82 24.79 2.96
C THR A 155 -22.73 24.01 1.64
N SER A 156 -23.88 23.86 0.96
CA SER A 156 -24.08 23.73 -0.50
C SER A 156 -22.98 23.17 -1.43
N ASP A 157 -22.46 21.97 -1.21
CA ASP A 157 -21.84 21.12 -2.26
C ASP A 157 -21.79 19.66 -1.74
N GLN A 158 -22.84 18.85 -1.94
CA GLN A 158 -22.81 17.44 -1.49
C GLN A 158 -22.09 16.57 -2.54
N SER A 159 -20.81 16.38 -2.24
CA SER A 159 -19.85 15.49 -2.87
C SER A 159 -20.39 14.14 -3.39
N ILE A 160 -20.09 13.86 -4.65
CA ILE A 160 -20.23 12.56 -5.29
C ILE A 160 -19.31 11.53 -4.60
N SER A 161 -19.85 10.51 -3.94
CA SER A 161 -19.08 9.43 -3.31
C SER A 161 -18.73 8.35 -4.32
N LEU A 162 -17.45 8.23 -4.69
CA LEU A 162 -16.94 7.16 -5.54
C LEU A 162 -16.69 5.88 -4.73
N PRO A 163 -17.24 4.71 -5.13
CA PRO A 163 -16.83 3.42 -4.59
C PRO A 163 -15.36 3.14 -4.91
N HIS A 164 -14.53 3.06 -3.87
CA HIS A 164 -13.11 2.75 -3.99
C HIS A 164 -12.64 1.92 -2.78
N VAL A 165 -11.55 1.17 -2.96
CA VAL A 165 -10.82 0.51 -1.88
C VAL A 165 -9.47 1.19 -1.78
N SER A 166 -9.08 1.62 -0.58
CA SER A 166 -7.79 2.26 -0.36
C SER A 166 -7.11 1.75 0.90
N PHE A 167 -5.82 1.51 0.79
CA PHE A 167 -4.98 0.99 1.85
C PHE A 167 -3.53 1.43 1.66
N TYR A 168 -2.73 1.23 2.70
CA TYR A 168 -1.32 1.53 2.72
C TYR A 168 -0.46 0.26 2.74
N LEU A 169 0.70 0.33 2.12
CA LEU A 169 1.72 -0.71 2.14
C LEU A 169 2.97 -0.14 2.79
N ASN A 170 3.38 -0.74 3.92
CA ASN A 170 4.61 -0.37 4.60
C ASN A 170 5.78 -1.17 4.04
N VAL A 171 6.77 -0.47 3.51
CA VAL A 171 8.02 -1.03 2.97
C VAL A 171 9.14 -0.54 3.86
N ASN A 172 9.54 -1.38 4.80
CA ASN A 172 10.66 -1.07 5.67
C ASN A 172 11.73 -2.18 5.61
N LYS A 173 13.01 -1.77 5.63
CA LYS A 173 14.19 -2.64 5.61
C LYS A 173 15.36 -1.90 6.23
N GLU A 174 15.96 -2.47 7.26
CA GLU A 174 17.27 -2.05 7.71
C GLU A 174 18.36 -2.49 6.72
N ILE A 175 19.32 -1.60 6.46
CA ILE A 175 20.54 -1.88 5.72
C ILE A 175 21.58 -2.30 6.74
N THR A 176 21.90 -3.59 6.76
CA THR A 176 22.83 -4.16 7.72
C THR A 176 24.24 -3.63 7.53
N ASP A 177 25.06 -3.68 8.59
CA ASP A 177 26.48 -3.33 8.49
C ASP A 177 27.20 -4.17 7.44
N GLN A 178 26.84 -5.44 7.27
CA GLN A 178 27.38 -6.29 6.22
C GLN A 178 27.01 -5.77 4.83
N GLU A 179 25.74 -5.42 4.61
CA GLU A 179 25.27 -4.79 3.38
C GLU A 179 25.94 -3.44 3.13
N CYS A 180 26.41 -2.72 4.16
CA CYS A 180 27.18 -1.49 3.95
C CYS A 180 28.70 -1.61 4.18
N THR A 181 29.24 -2.83 4.23
CA THR A 181 30.68 -3.04 4.43
C THR A 181 31.46 -3.03 3.12
N PHE A 182 32.44 -2.13 3.02
CA PHE A 182 33.38 -2.03 1.90
C PHE A 182 34.83 -2.00 2.40
N ARG A 183 35.79 -2.12 1.48
CA ARG A 183 37.21 -2.09 1.83
C ARG A 183 37.62 -0.72 2.37
N ASN A 184 38.49 -0.69 3.36
CA ASN A 184 39.02 0.56 3.89
C ASN A 184 39.93 1.28 2.88
N SER A 185 40.64 0.50 2.07
CA SER A 185 41.57 0.95 1.05
C SER A 185 41.43 0.05 -0.18
N LEU A 186 41.62 0.62 -1.36
CA LEU A 186 41.54 -0.08 -2.63
C LEU A 186 42.89 -0.60 -3.11
N ILE A 187 43.97 0.06 -2.68
CA ILE A 187 45.35 -0.25 -3.06
C ILE A 187 46.12 -1.01 -1.99
N TRP A 188 45.70 -0.94 -0.72
CA TRP A 188 46.33 -1.65 0.39
C TRP A 188 45.34 -2.52 1.14
N ASP A 189 45.81 -3.67 1.62
CA ASP A 189 45.01 -4.50 2.52
C ASP A 189 44.93 -3.85 3.91
N ARG A 190 43.84 -3.11 4.13
CA ARG A 190 43.53 -2.40 5.39
C ARG A 190 42.23 -2.91 6.01
N GLY A 191 41.82 -4.12 5.64
CA GLY A 191 40.52 -4.68 6.04
C GLY A 191 39.33 -3.88 5.48
N SER A 192 38.18 -4.03 6.13
CA SER A 192 36.91 -3.42 5.74
C SER A 192 36.23 -2.74 6.93
N ARG A 193 35.20 -1.94 6.64
CA ARG A 193 34.32 -1.35 7.66
C ARG A 193 32.93 -1.10 7.07
N SER A 194 31.94 -0.88 7.92
CA SER A 194 30.65 -0.31 7.50
C SER A 194 30.84 1.17 7.11
N PHE A 195 30.33 1.53 5.93
CA PHE A 195 30.36 2.89 5.38
C PHE A 195 29.06 3.66 5.61
N CYS A 196 28.07 3.00 6.21
CA CYS A 196 26.79 3.53 6.62
C CYS A 196 26.69 3.47 8.15
N LYS A 197 25.77 4.23 8.70
CA LYS A 197 25.38 4.11 10.10
C LYS A 197 23.86 4.21 10.16
N ASN A 198 23.21 3.22 10.78
CA ASN A 198 21.75 3.14 10.89
C ASN A 198 21.04 3.18 9.52
N GLY A 199 21.63 2.58 8.48
CA GLY A 199 21.06 2.61 7.14
C GLY A 199 19.68 1.95 7.11
N ASN A 200 18.72 2.55 6.43
CA ASN A 200 17.33 2.10 6.42
C ASN A 200 16.58 2.56 5.16
N ILE A 201 15.63 1.75 4.70
CA ILE A 201 14.59 2.10 3.73
C ILE A 201 13.26 2.05 4.49
N SER A 202 12.50 3.15 4.56
CA SER A 202 11.19 3.23 5.23
C SER A 202 10.20 4.05 4.41
N LEU A 203 9.39 3.37 3.61
CA LEU A 203 8.48 3.95 2.64
C LEU A 203 7.05 3.46 2.90
N ILE A 204 6.07 4.31 2.65
CA ILE A 204 4.65 3.94 2.76
C ILE A 204 3.99 4.25 1.41
N TYR A 205 3.51 3.22 0.71
CA TYR A 205 2.79 3.40 -0.55
C TYR A 205 1.30 3.47 -0.28
N GLN A 206 0.60 4.41 -0.90
CA GLN A 206 -0.86 4.34 -0.97
C GLN A 206 -1.30 3.59 -2.22
N VAL A 207 -2.22 2.65 -2.05
CA VAL A 207 -2.90 1.95 -3.13
C VAL A 207 -4.37 2.33 -3.13
N ILE A 208 -4.91 2.62 -4.31
CA ILE A 208 -6.33 2.88 -4.54
C ILE A 208 -6.80 1.96 -5.68
N LEU A 209 -7.89 1.23 -5.43
CA LEU A 209 -8.59 0.40 -6.40
C LEU A 209 -9.96 1.01 -6.66
N GLU A 210 -10.28 1.27 -7.92
CA GLU A 210 -11.53 1.95 -8.29
C GLU A 210 -11.94 1.64 -9.73
N ARG A 211 -13.15 2.06 -10.10
CA ARG A 211 -13.67 1.99 -11.47
C ARG A 211 -13.83 3.40 -12.02
N SER A 212 -13.33 3.61 -13.22
CA SER A 212 -13.71 4.76 -14.06
C SER A 212 -14.75 4.28 -15.08
N LEU A 213 -15.84 5.03 -15.21
CA LEU A 213 -16.83 4.86 -16.27
C LEU A 213 -16.53 5.84 -17.42
N SER A 214 -17.04 5.57 -18.62
CA SER A 214 -16.92 6.51 -19.74
C SER A 214 -17.87 7.68 -19.56
N PHE A 215 -17.33 8.90 -19.45
CA PHE A 215 -18.10 10.14 -19.35
C PHE A 215 -17.42 11.28 -20.12
N GLY A 216 -18.18 11.96 -20.98
CA GLY A 216 -17.72 13.08 -21.81
C GLY A 216 -17.80 12.80 -23.32
N THR A 217 -17.40 13.78 -24.13
CA THR A 217 -17.36 13.67 -25.60
C THR A 217 -16.01 13.12 -26.08
N ASN A 218 -16.01 12.52 -27.28
CA ASN A 218 -14.83 11.87 -27.87
C ASN A 218 -13.57 12.78 -27.82
N GLY A 219 -12.49 12.28 -27.21
CA GLY A 219 -11.21 12.97 -27.05
C GLY A 219 -10.96 13.59 -25.67
N VAL A 220 -12.02 13.84 -24.88
CA VAL A 220 -11.93 14.34 -23.49
C VAL A 220 -12.69 13.42 -22.51
N ALA A 221 -13.24 12.32 -23.02
CA ALA A 221 -13.95 11.35 -22.21
C ALA A 221 -13.03 10.66 -21.21
N THR A 222 -13.53 10.47 -20.00
CA THR A 222 -12.91 9.61 -19.00
C THR A 222 -12.90 8.16 -19.51
N PRO A 223 -11.88 7.36 -19.19
CA PRO A 223 -11.79 5.99 -19.70
C PRO A 223 -12.78 5.07 -18.99
N ASP A 224 -13.48 4.19 -19.70
CA ASP A 224 -14.15 3.05 -19.06
C ASP A 224 -13.11 1.97 -18.75
N ALA A 225 -12.67 1.89 -17.50
CA ALA A 225 -11.58 1.01 -17.09
C ALA A 225 -11.54 0.76 -15.58
N LYS A 226 -11.05 -0.42 -15.19
CA LYS A 226 -10.69 -0.74 -13.81
C LYS A 226 -9.33 -0.12 -13.52
N ILE A 227 -9.19 0.58 -12.40
CA ILE A 227 -8.02 1.41 -12.08
C ILE A 227 -7.31 0.88 -10.84
N VAL A 228 -5.98 0.85 -10.90
CA VAL A 228 -5.10 0.62 -9.74
C VAL A 228 -4.11 1.77 -9.70
N ARG A 229 -4.18 2.60 -8.66
CA ARG A 229 -3.29 3.75 -8.45
C ARG A 229 -2.35 3.48 -7.29
N ILE A 230 -1.06 3.61 -7.53
CA ILE A 230 0.02 3.38 -6.56
C ILE A 230 0.81 4.69 -6.44
N SER A 231 0.94 5.22 -5.23
CA SER A 231 1.56 6.54 -5.05
C SER A 231 2.42 6.66 -3.80
N LEU A 232 3.43 7.52 -3.89
CA LEU A 232 4.21 8.12 -2.82
C LEU A 232 4.05 9.63 -2.95
N ASP A 233 3.16 10.21 -2.15
CA ASP A 233 2.84 11.64 -2.22
C ASP A 233 3.34 12.40 -0.97
N ASP A 234 3.10 13.71 -0.93
CA ASP A 234 3.49 14.57 0.21
C ASP A 234 2.85 14.16 1.54
N ASN A 235 1.74 13.43 1.49
CA ASN A 235 1.00 12.99 2.66
C ASN A 235 1.31 11.54 3.05
N THR A 236 1.98 10.74 2.23
CA THR A 236 1.97 9.28 2.41
C THR A 236 3.35 8.65 2.48
N THR A 237 4.43 9.42 2.45
CA THR A 237 5.74 8.96 1.97
C THR A 237 6.64 8.16 2.93
N GLY A 238 6.20 7.84 4.14
CA GLY A 238 7.06 7.21 5.15
C GLY A 238 8.17 8.12 5.66
N ALA A 239 9.24 7.55 6.23
CA ALA A 239 10.40 8.30 6.75
C ALA A 239 11.48 8.54 5.69
N GLY A 240 11.44 7.80 4.58
CA GLY A 240 12.42 7.87 3.49
C GLY A 240 13.53 6.83 3.59
N ILE A 241 14.60 7.06 2.83
CA ILE A 241 15.81 6.25 2.80
C ILE A 241 16.95 7.02 3.50
N HIS A 242 17.66 6.34 4.37
CA HIS A 242 18.78 6.86 5.16
C HIS A 242 20.00 5.94 5.01
N LEU A 243 21.21 6.53 4.96
CA LEU A 243 22.49 5.84 4.95
C LEU A 243 23.41 6.31 6.08
N ASN A 244 23.46 7.61 6.37
CA ASN A 244 24.34 8.22 7.38
C ASN A 244 23.73 9.52 7.92
N ASP A 245 24.02 9.90 9.17
CA ASP A 245 23.69 11.24 9.68
C ASP A 245 24.63 12.33 9.13
N THR A 246 25.90 11.97 8.97
CA THR A 246 26.98 12.84 8.52
C THR A 246 28.01 12.03 7.74
N LEU A 247 28.70 12.67 6.79
CA LEU A 247 29.80 12.03 6.07
C LEU A 247 31.13 12.22 6.80
N THR A 248 31.85 11.13 7.02
CA THR A 248 33.17 11.13 7.67
C THR A 248 34.17 10.36 6.81
N GLN A 249 35.46 10.48 7.11
CA GLN A 249 36.57 9.96 6.32
C GLN A 249 37.57 9.22 7.20
N LYS A 250 38.27 8.25 6.61
CA LYS A 250 39.45 7.62 7.21
C LYS A 250 40.64 7.77 6.28
N TYR A 251 41.80 7.91 6.89
CA TYR A 251 43.08 8.11 6.22
C TYR A 251 43.94 6.85 6.31
N TYR A 252 44.62 6.53 5.21
CA TYR A 252 45.56 5.42 5.11
C TYR A 252 46.83 5.87 4.38
N TRP A 253 47.97 5.42 4.89
CA TRP A 253 49.30 5.71 4.36
C TRP A 253 49.99 4.41 3.90
N ALA A 254 50.86 4.52 2.90
CA ALA A 254 51.70 3.41 2.45
C ALA A 254 52.60 2.89 3.57
N ASN A 255 52.68 1.56 3.76
CA ASN A 255 53.59 0.96 4.75
C ASN A 255 55.04 0.80 4.24
N TYR A 256 55.39 1.48 3.16
CA TYR A 256 56.70 1.46 2.51
C TYR A 256 57.14 2.87 2.16
N GLN A 257 58.44 3.05 1.91
CA GLN A 257 58.98 4.35 1.49
C GLN A 257 58.49 4.69 0.07
N VAL A 258 57.88 5.87 -0.08
CA VAL A 258 57.37 6.35 -1.36
C VAL A 258 58.23 7.51 -1.85
N VAL A 259 59.01 7.26 -2.91
CA VAL A 259 59.77 8.30 -3.63
C VAL A 259 58.91 8.88 -4.75
N SER A 260 58.27 8.01 -5.53
CA SER A 260 57.24 8.37 -6.52
C SER A 260 56.21 7.24 -6.56
N GLY A 261 54.92 7.56 -6.45
CA GLY A 261 53.87 6.54 -6.34
C GLY A 261 52.69 6.94 -5.45
N TRP A 262 51.73 6.03 -5.35
CA TRP A 262 50.63 6.15 -4.39
C TRP A 262 51.14 6.16 -2.96
N ALA A 263 50.87 7.25 -2.24
CA ALA A 263 51.35 7.45 -0.87
C ALA A 263 50.20 7.49 0.16
N ARG A 264 49.06 8.04 -0.23
CA ARG A 264 47.86 8.16 0.62
C ARG A 264 46.61 7.71 -0.08
N GLU A 265 45.67 7.22 0.72
CA GLU A 265 44.28 7.02 0.34
C GLU A 265 43.37 7.43 1.48
N TRP A 266 42.27 8.08 1.12
CA TRP A 266 41.17 8.36 2.01
C TRP A 266 39.96 7.60 1.50
N SER A 267 39.19 7.05 2.44
CA SER A 267 37.87 6.53 2.15
C SER A 267 36.85 7.25 3.01
N ALA A 268 35.83 7.83 2.40
CA ALA A 268 34.75 8.52 3.09
C ALA A 268 33.46 7.68 3.12
N SER A 269 32.57 8.01 4.06
CA SER A 269 31.24 7.42 4.23
C SER A 269 30.51 7.29 2.89
N ALA A 270 29.69 6.25 2.77
CA ALA A 270 28.97 6.01 1.53
C ALA A 270 27.79 6.96 1.34
N ILE A 271 27.50 7.21 0.07
CA ILE A 271 26.37 7.99 -0.41
C ILE A 271 25.53 7.14 -1.36
N ALA A 272 24.32 7.57 -1.69
CA ALA A 272 23.53 6.93 -2.72
C ALA A 272 23.98 7.40 -4.10
N GLN A 273 24.48 6.49 -4.93
CA GLN A 273 24.71 6.78 -6.35
C GLN A 273 23.40 6.94 -7.11
N ASP A 274 22.43 6.09 -6.76
CA ASP A 274 21.07 6.23 -7.22
C ASP A 274 20.07 5.65 -6.22
N TYR A 275 18.83 6.15 -6.33
CA TYR A 275 17.65 5.49 -5.76
C TYR A 275 16.79 5.01 -6.92
N LEU A 276 16.25 3.79 -6.83
CA LEU A 276 15.47 3.17 -7.89
C LEU A 276 14.16 2.61 -7.34
N PHE A 277 13.06 2.97 -8.01
CA PHE A 277 11.71 2.49 -7.74
C PHE A 277 11.19 1.82 -9.00
N ASP A 278 11.08 0.49 -8.99
CA ASP A 278 10.54 -0.30 -10.08
C ASP A 278 9.14 -0.79 -9.73
N ILE A 279 8.17 -0.56 -10.61
CA ILE A 279 6.79 -1.00 -10.44
C ILE A 279 6.41 -1.83 -11.66
N SER A 280 5.98 -3.07 -11.41
CA SER A 280 5.67 -4.04 -12.45
C SER A 280 4.42 -4.87 -12.15
N THR A 281 3.86 -5.47 -13.20
CA THR A 281 2.71 -6.37 -13.09
C THR A 281 3.02 -7.76 -13.64
N SER A 282 2.50 -8.80 -13.00
CA SER A 282 2.78 -10.21 -13.36
C SER A 282 2.19 -10.66 -14.70
N ASN A 283 1.28 -9.88 -15.28
CA ASN A 283 0.65 -10.19 -16.57
C ASN A 283 0.25 -8.93 -17.33
N LYS A 284 -0.25 -9.12 -18.55
CA LYS A 284 -0.62 -8.04 -19.50
C LYS A 284 -2.02 -7.44 -19.28
N LYS A 285 -2.76 -7.90 -18.26
CA LYS A 285 -4.14 -7.45 -17.98
C LYS A 285 -4.17 -6.01 -17.47
N ALA A 286 -3.16 -5.64 -16.68
CA ALA A 286 -2.91 -4.27 -16.28
C ALA A 286 -1.91 -3.61 -17.25
N GLN A 287 -2.17 -2.35 -17.58
CA GLN A 287 -1.29 -1.52 -18.39
C GLN A 287 -1.19 -0.14 -17.77
N ILE A 288 -0.01 0.47 -17.82
CA ILE A 288 0.22 1.83 -17.34
C ILE A 288 -0.63 2.78 -18.18
N LEU A 289 -1.54 3.50 -17.52
CA LEU A 289 -2.34 4.56 -18.10
C LEU A 289 -1.59 5.90 -18.00
N LYS A 290 -1.03 6.18 -16.83
CA LYS A 290 -0.37 7.46 -16.54
C LYS A 290 0.65 7.29 -15.43
N THR A 291 1.69 8.12 -15.46
CA THR A 291 2.65 8.23 -14.38
C THR A 291 2.97 9.67 -14.05
N PHE A 292 3.43 9.91 -12.84
CA PHE A 292 4.18 11.09 -12.45
C PHE A 292 5.47 10.67 -11.72
N PRO A 293 6.63 11.23 -12.11
CA PRO A 293 6.78 12.17 -13.22
C PRO A 293 6.42 11.56 -14.59
N ARG A 294 5.97 12.40 -15.52
CA ARG A 294 5.53 11.94 -16.86
C ARG A 294 6.72 11.66 -17.78
N GLU A 295 7.79 12.40 -17.55
CA GLU A 295 9.03 12.45 -18.32
C GLU A 295 10.21 12.63 -17.36
N ASN A 296 11.43 12.70 -17.89
CA ASN A 296 12.62 12.88 -17.06
C ASN A 296 12.61 14.28 -16.40
N ILE A 297 13.14 14.36 -15.18
CA ILE A 297 13.34 15.61 -14.45
C ILE A 297 14.83 15.86 -14.29
N ASN A 298 15.31 17.07 -14.56
CA ASN A 298 16.73 17.42 -14.41
C ASN A 298 17.17 17.53 -12.93
N SER A 299 18.48 17.60 -12.68
CA SER A 299 19.00 18.00 -11.37
C SER A 299 18.71 19.46 -11.05
N ASN A 300 18.83 19.83 -9.76
CA ASN A 300 18.51 21.15 -9.23
C ASN A 300 17.07 21.62 -9.56
N TYR A 301 16.15 20.67 -9.67
CA TYR A 301 14.74 20.94 -9.93
C TYR A 301 13.97 21.02 -8.61
N ASN A 302 13.17 22.06 -8.45
CA ASN A 302 12.35 22.29 -7.25
C ASN A 302 10.95 22.77 -7.66
N ILE A 303 9.96 21.89 -7.63
CA ILE A 303 8.56 22.23 -7.95
C ILE A 303 7.60 21.37 -7.14
N ASN A 304 6.40 21.90 -6.94
CA ASN A 304 5.25 21.12 -6.50
C ASN A 304 4.37 20.82 -7.71
N GLU A 305 4.21 19.54 -8.04
CA GLU A 305 3.30 19.10 -9.09
C GLU A 305 2.00 18.56 -8.50
N SER A 306 0.91 18.71 -9.23
CA SER A 306 -0.36 18.07 -8.93
C SER A 306 -0.65 16.95 -9.92
N SER A 307 -0.59 15.70 -9.45
CA SER A 307 -1.03 14.54 -10.22
C SER A 307 -2.55 14.41 -10.17
N GLY A 308 -3.21 15.03 -11.15
CA GLY A 308 -4.64 14.89 -11.40
C GLY A 308 -4.98 13.64 -12.23
N PHE A 309 -6.03 12.92 -11.82
CA PHE A 309 -6.68 11.86 -12.59
C PHE A 309 -8.20 12.03 -12.51
N THR A 310 -8.86 12.07 -13.68
CA THR A 310 -10.30 12.27 -13.79
C THR A 310 -10.97 10.98 -14.21
N ILE A 311 -12.03 10.61 -13.49
CA ILE A 311 -12.81 9.38 -13.70
C ILE A 311 -14.28 9.71 -13.92
N GLY A 312 -14.97 8.90 -14.71
CA GLY A 312 -16.43 8.99 -14.84
C GLY A 312 -17.11 8.24 -13.71
N VAL A 313 -18.15 8.85 -13.14
CA VAL A 313 -18.83 8.36 -11.93
C VAL A 313 -20.34 8.46 -12.08
N THR A 314 -21.05 7.63 -11.32
CA THR A 314 -22.50 7.78 -11.12
C THR A 314 -22.72 8.68 -9.92
N GLY A 315 -23.19 9.90 -10.18
CA GLY A 315 -23.52 10.89 -9.17
C GLY A 315 -24.68 10.44 -8.29
N GLY A 316 -24.58 10.77 -6.99
CA GLY A 316 -25.62 10.51 -6.00
C GLY A 316 -26.88 11.36 -6.19
N ALA A 317 -27.72 11.42 -5.15
CA ALA A 317 -29.05 12.05 -5.16
C ALA A 317 -29.10 13.51 -5.64
N GLU A 318 -27.99 14.25 -5.62
CA GLU A 318 -27.92 15.63 -6.15
C GLU A 318 -27.84 15.69 -7.68
N VAL A 319 -27.35 14.64 -8.35
CA VAL A 319 -27.18 14.59 -9.81
C VAL A 319 -28.19 13.65 -10.47
N SER A 320 -28.63 12.59 -9.77
CA SER A 320 -29.72 11.72 -10.19
C SER A 320 -30.91 11.82 -9.25
N LYS A 321 -32.05 12.29 -9.77
CA LYS A 321 -33.33 12.33 -9.03
C LYS A 321 -33.80 10.95 -8.57
N ASP A 322 -33.27 9.89 -9.17
CA ASP A 322 -33.68 8.50 -8.94
C ASP A 322 -32.89 7.84 -7.79
N GLY A 323 -31.80 8.46 -7.29
CA GLY A 323 -31.04 7.99 -6.13
C GLY A 323 -30.62 6.50 -6.22
N PRO A 324 -30.90 5.66 -5.21
CA PRO A 324 -30.53 4.23 -5.20
C PRO A 324 -31.32 3.36 -6.21
N LYS A 325 -32.22 3.97 -6.99
CA LYS A 325 -32.95 3.35 -8.10
C LYS A 325 -32.34 3.68 -9.47
N ALA A 326 -31.34 4.58 -9.52
CA ALA A 326 -30.64 4.93 -10.75
C ALA A 326 -29.72 3.78 -11.18
N SER A 327 -29.79 3.38 -12.45
CA SER A 327 -28.83 2.43 -13.00
C SER A 327 -27.45 3.06 -13.18
N LEU A 328 -26.42 2.22 -13.23
CA LEU A 328 -25.05 2.66 -13.38
C LEU A 328 -24.81 3.30 -14.76
N GLN A 329 -24.96 4.62 -14.83
CA GLN A 329 -24.54 5.42 -15.96
C GLN A 329 -23.65 6.55 -15.44
N ALA A 330 -22.59 6.84 -16.17
CA ALA A 330 -21.75 7.98 -15.83
C ALA A 330 -22.53 9.26 -16.15
N ASN A 331 -22.83 10.06 -15.13
CA ASN A 331 -23.54 11.34 -15.29
C ASN A 331 -22.71 12.52 -14.75
N ALA A 332 -21.51 12.23 -14.21
CA ALA A 332 -20.55 13.21 -13.75
C ALA A 332 -19.11 12.69 -13.93
N SER A 333 -18.14 13.60 -13.80
CA SER A 333 -16.74 13.25 -13.62
C SER A 333 -16.25 13.69 -12.24
N TYR A 334 -15.30 12.95 -11.70
CA TYR A 334 -14.61 13.26 -10.45
C TYR A 334 -13.11 13.32 -10.69
N SER A 335 -12.45 14.37 -10.21
CA SER A 335 -11.00 14.55 -10.35
C SER A 335 -10.30 14.34 -9.02
N GLN A 336 -9.44 13.33 -8.97
CA GLN A 336 -8.55 13.08 -7.84
C GLN A 336 -7.20 13.73 -8.09
N SER A 337 -6.69 14.47 -7.11
CA SER A 337 -5.37 15.09 -7.20
C SER A 337 -4.44 14.63 -6.07
N LYS A 338 -3.16 14.51 -6.38
CA LYS A 338 -2.08 14.20 -5.43
C LYS A 338 -0.99 15.26 -5.55
N SER A 339 -0.57 15.84 -4.43
CA SER A 339 0.57 16.77 -4.39
C SER A 339 1.88 16.00 -4.33
N LEU A 340 2.79 16.33 -5.24
CA LEU A 340 4.12 15.73 -5.36
C LEU A 340 5.16 16.86 -5.32
N SER A 341 5.88 17.00 -4.20
CA SER A 341 6.94 17.99 -4.06
C SER A 341 8.30 17.39 -4.48
N PHE A 342 8.81 17.78 -5.65
CA PHE A 342 10.10 17.34 -6.14
C PHE A 342 11.17 18.35 -5.74
N ASN A 343 12.20 17.89 -5.02
CA ASN A 343 13.44 18.63 -4.78
C ASN A 343 14.61 17.71 -5.11
N THR A 344 15.11 17.79 -6.34
CA THR A 344 16.02 16.77 -6.89
C THR A 344 17.48 17.01 -6.54
N GLN A 345 17.86 18.27 -6.26
CA GLN A 345 19.21 18.66 -5.84
C GLN A 345 20.30 18.02 -6.72
N ASP A 346 21.12 17.12 -6.16
CA ASP A 346 22.20 16.45 -6.88
C ASP A 346 21.75 15.44 -7.94
N TYR A 347 20.48 15.04 -7.93
CA TYR A 347 19.96 13.95 -8.74
C TYR A 347 19.12 14.45 -9.89
N ARG A 348 19.17 13.78 -11.03
CA ARG A 348 18.10 13.83 -12.04
C ARG A 348 17.18 12.63 -11.85
N VAL A 349 15.92 12.75 -12.27
CA VAL A 349 14.97 11.64 -12.29
C VAL A 349 14.87 11.11 -13.71
N GLU A 350 15.26 9.86 -13.89
CA GLU A 350 15.14 9.14 -15.13
C GLU A 350 13.93 8.20 -15.03
N LYS A 351 12.95 8.43 -15.90
CA LYS A 351 11.82 7.53 -16.06
C LYS A 351 12.13 6.56 -17.19
N ASN A 352 11.99 5.27 -16.92
CA ASN A 352 12.12 4.23 -17.94
C ASN A 352 10.86 3.34 -17.94
N SER A 353 10.29 3.11 -19.12
CA SER A 353 9.14 2.22 -19.29
C SER A 353 9.53 1.11 -20.26
N THR A 354 9.97 -0.03 -19.73
CA THR A 354 10.44 -1.16 -20.55
C THR A 354 9.30 -1.87 -21.27
N SER A 355 8.06 -1.74 -20.79
CA SER A 355 6.86 -2.30 -21.37
C SER A 355 5.61 -1.53 -20.88
N ALA A 356 4.43 -1.90 -21.37
CA ALA A 356 3.17 -1.38 -20.83
C ALA A 356 2.88 -1.84 -19.39
N GLN A 357 3.61 -2.83 -18.87
CA GLN A 357 3.43 -3.42 -17.54
C GLN A 357 4.42 -2.86 -16.50
N ASN A 358 5.55 -2.32 -16.96
CA ASN A 358 6.66 -1.93 -16.09
C ASN A 358 7.07 -0.48 -16.30
N VAL A 359 7.26 0.22 -15.19
CA VAL A 359 7.89 1.53 -15.15
C VAL A 359 8.86 1.59 -13.98
N SER A 360 9.99 2.25 -14.20
CA SER A 360 10.95 2.57 -13.16
C SER A 360 11.26 4.07 -13.13
N PHE A 361 11.54 4.55 -11.92
CA PHE A 361 12.00 5.90 -11.65
C PHE A 361 13.34 5.81 -10.93
N ARG A 362 14.38 6.33 -11.57
CA ARG A 362 15.75 6.33 -11.04
C ARG A 362 16.16 7.77 -10.72
N TRP A 363 16.36 8.08 -9.46
CA TRP A 363 17.07 9.29 -9.05
C TRP A 363 18.56 9.00 -9.22
N ALA A 364 19.11 9.37 -10.36
CA ALA A 364 20.52 9.16 -10.72
C ALA A 364 21.33 10.42 -10.37
N ARG A 365 22.43 10.25 -9.63
CA ARG A 365 23.31 11.38 -9.28
C ARG A 365 23.89 12.01 -10.54
N GLU A 366 23.74 13.32 -10.67
CA GLU A 366 24.22 14.13 -11.81
C GLU A 366 25.20 15.20 -11.35
N GLN A 367 24.93 15.87 -10.22
CA GLN A 367 25.87 16.80 -9.61
C GLN A 367 26.85 16.05 -8.72
N TYR A 368 28.14 16.30 -8.95
CA TYR A 368 29.25 15.65 -8.25
C TYR A 368 29.13 14.11 -8.25
N PRO A 369 29.04 13.46 -9.42
CA PRO A 369 28.62 12.05 -9.55
C PRO A 369 29.71 11.03 -9.17
N ASP A 370 30.94 11.49 -8.99
CA ASP A 370 32.13 10.67 -8.78
C ASP A 370 33.05 11.27 -7.70
N SER A 371 34.00 10.47 -7.20
CA SER A 371 34.91 10.93 -6.15
C SER A 371 35.87 12.04 -6.61
N GLU A 372 36.11 12.14 -7.93
CA GLU A 372 36.99 13.15 -8.56
C GLU A 372 36.36 14.55 -8.49
N SER A 373 35.07 14.67 -8.83
CA SER A 373 34.32 15.92 -8.82
C SER A 373 34.20 16.57 -7.42
N LEU A 374 34.40 15.77 -6.38
CA LEU A 374 34.41 16.23 -4.99
C LEU A 374 35.73 16.88 -4.58
N LEU A 375 36.82 16.69 -5.34
CA LEU A 375 38.11 17.32 -5.06
C LEU A 375 37.97 18.85 -4.96
N ASP A 376 38.59 19.43 -3.93
CA ASP A 376 38.76 20.88 -3.77
C ASP A 376 40.23 21.30 -3.92
N LYS A 377 41.14 20.32 -3.86
CA LYS A 377 42.57 20.48 -4.03
C LYS A 377 43.07 19.47 -5.03
N TRP A 378 43.90 19.95 -5.94
CA TRP A 378 44.50 19.14 -7.00
C TRP A 378 45.95 18.77 -6.67
N THR A 379 46.70 19.69 -6.08
CA THR A 379 48.09 19.47 -5.69
C THR A 379 48.39 20.08 -4.31
N ASN A 380 49.41 19.56 -3.65
CA ASN A 380 49.93 20.09 -2.39
C ASN A 380 51.40 19.70 -2.20
N PRO A 381 52.11 20.35 -1.25
CA PRO A 381 53.38 19.81 -0.76
C PRO A 381 53.21 18.43 -0.15
N VAL A 382 54.21 17.55 -0.25
CA VAL A 382 54.14 16.14 0.21
C VAL A 382 53.84 15.99 1.71
N TRP A 383 54.17 16.98 2.54
CA TRP A 383 53.86 16.98 3.97
C TRP A 383 52.40 17.35 4.31
N SER A 384 51.57 17.74 3.33
CA SER A 384 50.16 18.05 3.57
C SER A 384 49.30 16.79 3.74
N GLU A 385 48.70 16.61 4.91
CA GLU A 385 47.83 15.47 5.23
C GLU A 385 46.33 15.78 5.10
N SER A 386 45.99 16.97 4.59
CA SER A 386 44.59 17.40 4.51
C SER A 386 43.79 16.51 3.56
N TYR A 387 42.55 16.18 3.94
CA TYR A 387 41.60 15.55 3.03
C TYR A 387 41.39 16.43 1.79
N PRO A 388 41.52 15.88 0.56
CA PRO A 388 41.52 16.68 -0.67
C PRO A 388 40.15 16.89 -1.30
N ALA A 389 39.09 16.32 -0.73
CA ALA A 389 37.72 16.47 -1.22
C ALA A 389 36.84 17.24 -0.23
N ASN A 390 35.86 17.95 -0.77
CA ASN A 390 34.90 18.73 -0.01
C ASN A 390 33.56 18.00 0.07
N LEU A 391 33.34 17.29 1.18
CA LEU A 391 32.08 16.56 1.43
C LEU A 391 30.86 17.48 1.55
N LYS A 392 31.04 18.80 1.75
CA LYS A 392 29.91 19.77 1.77
C LYS A 392 29.29 19.97 0.39
N LYS A 393 29.94 19.53 -0.69
CA LYS A 393 29.35 19.48 -2.04
C LYS A 393 28.27 18.41 -2.16
N VAL A 394 28.32 17.36 -1.33
CA VAL A 394 27.32 16.29 -1.32
C VAL A 394 26.11 16.73 -0.51
N GLN A 395 24.95 16.74 -1.15
CA GLN A 395 23.73 17.18 -0.47
C GLN A 395 23.20 16.13 0.51
N PRO A 396 22.52 16.55 1.60
CA PRO A 396 21.94 15.62 2.58
C PRO A 396 20.96 14.60 1.99
N LEU A 397 20.31 14.91 0.86
CA LEU A 397 19.46 13.98 0.11
C LEU A 397 20.19 12.69 -0.30
N SER A 398 21.53 12.73 -0.39
CA SER A 398 22.36 11.60 -0.80
C SER A 398 22.70 10.61 0.30
N TYR A 399 22.43 10.94 1.57
CA TYR A 399 22.82 10.07 2.68
C TYR A 399 21.96 10.21 3.94
N ALA A 400 21.43 11.40 4.24
CA ALA A 400 20.74 11.66 5.49
C ALA A 400 19.23 11.40 5.42
N SER A 401 18.56 11.83 4.35
CA SER A 401 17.13 11.55 4.17
C SER A 401 16.73 11.76 2.72
N PHE A 402 16.26 10.69 2.09
CA PHE A 402 15.67 10.74 0.76
C PHE A 402 14.22 10.30 0.79
N VAL A 403 13.32 11.18 0.34
CA VAL A 403 11.88 10.91 0.32
C VAL A 403 11.38 10.98 -1.14
N PRO A 404 11.21 9.84 -1.83
CA PRO A 404 10.77 9.81 -3.22
C PRO A 404 9.32 10.29 -3.38
N LYS A 405 9.00 10.89 -4.52
CA LYS A 405 7.62 11.22 -4.93
C LYS A 405 7.32 10.62 -6.29
N LEU A 406 6.22 9.87 -6.38
CA LEU A 406 5.76 9.27 -7.63
C LEU A 406 4.28 8.91 -7.55
N ASP A 407 3.65 8.77 -8.71
CA ASP A 407 2.27 8.29 -8.85
C ASP A 407 2.17 7.46 -10.12
N VAL A 408 1.66 6.24 -10.01
CA VAL A 408 1.52 5.30 -11.14
C VAL A 408 0.09 4.80 -11.19
N ILE A 409 -0.57 5.04 -12.31
CA ILE A 409 -1.96 4.66 -12.55
C ILE A 409 -1.96 3.58 -13.61
N TYR A 410 -2.39 2.38 -13.22
CA TYR A 410 -2.67 1.27 -14.12
C TYR A 410 -4.15 1.24 -14.47
N LYS A 411 -4.44 0.75 -15.67
CA LYS A 411 -5.78 0.39 -16.12
C LYS A 411 -5.86 -1.08 -16.53
N ALA A 412 -7.03 -1.66 -16.38
CA ALA A 412 -7.42 -2.92 -17.01
C ALA A 412 -8.75 -2.74 -17.76
N SER A 413 -9.03 -3.68 -18.66
CA SER A 413 -10.29 -3.71 -19.43
C SER A 413 -11.51 -3.66 -18.49
N PRO A 414 -12.60 -2.98 -18.88
CA PRO A 414 -13.84 -2.93 -18.10
C PRO A 414 -14.42 -4.31 -17.77
N ASN A 415 -14.14 -5.29 -18.62
CA ASN A 415 -14.60 -6.69 -18.48
C ASN A 415 -13.47 -7.65 -18.07
N GLU A 416 -12.32 -7.13 -17.63
CA GLU A 416 -11.19 -7.98 -17.22
C GLU A 416 -11.58 -8.89 -16.04
N THR A 417 -11.09 -10.13 -16.03
CA THR A 417 -11.38 -11.12 -14.98
C THR A 417 -10.10 -11.74 -14.44
N GLY A 418 -10.21 -12.53 -13.38
CA GLY A 418 -9.05 -13.16 -12.74
C GLY A 418 -8.16 -12.15 -12.01
N LYS A 419 -6.86 -12.45 -11.90
CA LYS A 419 -5.97 -11.74 -10.97
C LYS A 419 -4.74 -11.15 -11.65
N THR A 420 -4.21 -10.09 -11.05
CA THR A 420 -2.90 -9.52 -11.39
C THR A 420 -2.14 -9.21 -10.11
N GLN A 421 -0.87 -9.62 -10.05
CA GLN A 421 0.03 -9.23 -8.96
C GLN A 421 0.79 -7.98 -9.40
N PHE A 422 0.82 -7.00 -8.50
CA PHE A 422 1.61 -5.78 -8.62
C PHE A 422 2.81 -5.93 -7.69
N THR A 423 4.00 -5.61 -8.19
CA THR A 423 5.25 -5.66 -7.44
C THR A 423 5.89 -4.28 -7.47
N ILE A 424 6.31 -3.81 -6.30
CA ILE A 424 7.02 -2.55 -6.09
C ILE A 424 8.38 -2.90 -5.50
N ASP A 425 9.46 -2.63 -6.21
CA ASP A 425 10.83 -2.83 -5.75
C ASP A 425 11.51 -1.48 -5.51
N SER A 426 11.89 -1.24 -4.25
CA SER A 426 12.52 0.00 -3.80
C SER A 426 13.95 -0.28 -3.42
N SER A 427 14.89 0.49 -3.96
CA SER A 427 16.32 0.25 -3.71
C SER A 427 17.17 1.50 -3.65
N VAL A 428 18.30 1.36 -2.99
CA VAL A 428 19.39 2.34 -2.96
C VAL A 428 20.68 1.67 -3.41
N ASN A 429 21.44 2.37 -4.26
CA ASN A 429 22.73 1.93 -4.74
C ASN A 429 23.85 2.64 -3.96
N ILE A 430 24.50 1.91 -3.06
CA ILE A 430 25.43 2.45 -2.09
C ILE A 430 26.81 2.59 -2.72
N MET A 431 27.38 3.80 -2.65
CA MET A 431 28.70 4.17 -3.18
C MET A 431 29.61 4.70 -2.08
N PRO A 432 30.62 3.94 -1.64
CA PRO A 432 31.74 4.49 -0.88
C PRO A 432 32.60 5.44 -1.73
N LEU A 433 33.08 6.53 -1.15
CA LEU A 433 33.91 7.52 -1.83
C LEU A 433 35.39 7.28 -1.53
N TYR A 434 36.26 7.28 -2.54
CA TYR A 434 37.72 7.13 -2.36
C TYR A 434 38.50 8.23 -3.06
N ASN A 435 39.51 8.75 -2.38
CA ASN A 435 40.47 9.68 -2.95
C ASN A 435 41.89 9.22 -2.64
N ARG A 436 42.83 9.43 -3.55
CA ARG A 436 44.23 9.02 -3.40
C ARG A 436 45.17 10.19 -3.64
N SER A 437 46.40 10.10 -3.13
CA SER A 437 47.49 11.01 -3.49
C SER A 437 48.65 10.26 -4.14
N TRP A 438 49.09 10.74 -5.30
CA TRP A 438 50.34 10.34 -5.93
C TRP A 438 51.45 11.31 -5.59
N PHE A 439 52.60 10.81 -5.13
CA PHE A 439 53.79 11.61 -4.88
C PHE A 439 54.66 11.69 -6.12
N TYR A 440 55.11 12.89 -6.45
CA TYR A 440 56.10 13.15 -7.47
C TYR A 440 57.37 13.74 -6.85
N PHE A 441 58.52 13.17 -7.21
CA PHE A 441 59.84 13.62 -6.79
C PHE A 441 60.71 13.93 -8.00
N TYR A 442 61.33 15.11 -8.01
CA TYR A 442 62.11 15.63 -9.15
C TYR A 442 63.57 15.95 -8.80
N GLY A 443 64.09 15.42 -7.69
CA GLY A 443 65.45 15.69 -7.21
C GLY A 443 65.58 16.99 -6.41
N ILE A 444 65.07 18.11 -6.94
CA ILE A 444 65.12 19.45 -6.30
C ILE A 444 63.81 19.87 -5.63
N GLY A 445 62.83 18.97 -5.57
CA GLY A 445 61.52 19.23 -4.98
C GLY A 445 60.57 18.05 -5.12
N ALA A 446 59.47 18.11 -4.37
CA ALA A 446 58.41 17.12 -4.40
C ALA A 446 57.04 17.75 -4.19
N HIS A 447 56.03 17.20 -4.85
CA HIS A 447 54.64 17.52 -4.56
C HIS A 447 53.79 16.25 -4.60
N GLN A 448 52.56 16.35 -4.12
CA GLN A 448 51.55 15.32 -4.28
C GLN A 448 50.39 15.84 -5.12
N THR A 449 49.79 14.96 -5.92
CA THR A 449 48.59 15.22 -6.72
C THR A 449 47.47 14.31 -6.23
N TYR A 450 46.25 14.84 -6.16
CA TYR A 450 45.09 14.10 -5.70
C TYR A 450 44.23 13.60 -6.86
N TYR A 451 43.60 12.44 -6.64
CA TYR A 451 42.71 11.78 -7.57
C TYR A 451 41.51 11.22 -6.80
N GLY A 452 40.31 11.28 -7.36
CA GLY A 452 39.15 10.48 -6.98
C GLY A 452 39.18 9.14 -7.72
N VAL A 453 38.70 8.11 -7.04
CA VAL A 453 38.70 6.74 -7.59
C VAL A 453 37.40 6.03 -7.25
N ASP A 454 36.72 5.54 -8.28
CA ASP A 454 35.43 4.87 -8.16
C ASP A 454 35.48 3.42 -8.70
N ASP A 455 36.66 2.80 -8.69
CA ASP A 455 36.95 1.46 -9.24
C ASP A 455 36.31 0.30 -8.45
N GLN A 456 35.50 0.56 -7.42
CA GLN A 456 34.83 -0.48 -6.63
C GLN A 456 33.41 -0.77 -7.14
N PRO A 457 32.94 -2.01 -7.02
CA PRO A 457 31.54 -2.31 -7.28
C PRO A 457 30.66 -1.59 -6.24
N LEU A 458 29.69 -0.85 -6.75
CA LEU A 458 28.56 -0.35 -5.97
C LEU A 458 27.78 -1.53 -5.38
N ARG A 459 27.06 -1.29 -4.28
CA ARG A 459 26.17 -2.31 -3.72
C ARG A 459 24.73 -1.81 -3.64
N ARG A 460 23.86 -2.46 -4.40
CA ARG A 460 22.42 -2.20 -4.34
C ARG A 460 21.78 -3.01 -3.22
N VAL A 461 20.98 -2.34 -2.41
CA VAL A 461 20.14 -2.94 -1.37
C VAL A 461 18.70 -2.61 -1.70
N ASN A 462 17.83 -3.62 -1.72
CA ASN A 462 16.45 -3.47 -2.13
C ASN A 462 15.45 -4.14 -1.17
N LYS A 463 14.21 -3.66 -1.19
CA LYS A 463 13.05 -4.27 -0.55
C LYS A 463 11.89 -4.23 -1.53
N ALA A 464 11.44 -5.42 -1.92
CA ALA A 464 10.27 -5.60 -2.74
C ALA A 464 9.03 -5.88 -1.88
N ILE A 465 7.88 -5.39 -2.34
CA ILE A 465 6.55 -5.75 -1.82
C ILE A 465 5.62 -6.05 -2.99
N SER A 466 4.75 -7.04 -2.80
CA SER A 466 3.77 -7.42 -3.82
C SER A 466 2.38 -7.58 -3.23
N PHE A 467 1.38 -7.16 -3.99
CA PHE A 467 -0.03 -7.36 -3.65
C PHE A 467 -0.81 -7.86 -4.87
N THR A 468 -1.85 -8.65 -4.64
CA THR A 468 -2.69 -9.19 -5.71
C THR A 468 -4.04 -8.49 -5.78
N VAL A 469 -4.40 -8.03 -6.97
CA VAL A 469 -5.71 -7.48 -7.29
C VAL A 469 -6.55 -8.55 -7.98
N ASP A 470 -7.79 -8.71 -7.51
CA ASP A 470 -8.81 -9.51 -8.16
C ASP A 470 -9.73 -8.61 -8.98
N TRP A 471 -9.71 -8.74 -10.30
CA TRP A 471 -10.51 -7.89 -11.18
C TRP A 471 -12.01 -8.14 -11.03
N GLU A 472 -12.41 -9.23 -10.38
CA GLU A 472 -13.81 -9.53 -10.08
C GLU A 472 -14.26 -8.95 -8.73
N HIS A 473 -13.38 -8.18 -8.06
CA HIS A 473 -13.76 -7.47 -6.84
C HIS A 473 -14.90 -6.46 -7.12
N PRO A 474 -15.97 -6.42 -6.29
CA PRO A 474 -17.15 -5.59 -6.53
C PRO A 474 -16.87 -4.09 -6.71
N VAL A 475 -15.81 -3.56 -6.10
CA VAL A 475 -15.35 -2.16 -6.30
C VAL A 475 -15.17 -1.81 -7.78
N PHE A 476 -14.75 -2.77 -8.61
CA PHE A 476 -14.49 -2.55 -10.03
C PHE A 476 -15.74 -2.47 -10.90
N THR A 477 -16.93 -2.65 -10.31
CA THR A 477 -18.18 -2.31 -10.97
C THR A 477 -18.43 -0.80 -11.00
N GLY A 478 -17.84 -0.04 -10.07
CA GLY A 478 -18.06 1.40 -9.93
C GLY A 478 -19.44 1.78 -9.39
N GLY A 479 -20.30 0.80 -9.10
CA GLY A 479 -21.62 1.02 -8.53
C GLY A 479 -21.59 1.07 -7.01
N THR A 480 -22.39 1.98 -6.46
CA THR A 480 -22.66 1.99 -5.02
C THR A 480 -23.67 0.87 -4.73
N PRO A 481 -23.39 -0.04 -3.78
CA PRO A 481 -24.23 -1.20 -3.57
C PRO A 481 -25.55 -0.76 -2.90
N VAL A 482 -26.65 -1.41 -3.28
CA VAL A 482 -28.00 -1.14 -2.80
C VAL A 482 -28.68 -2.42 -2.35
N ASN A 483 -29.63 -2.32 -1.42
CA ASN A 483 -30.50 -3.43 -1.05
C ASN A 483 -31.86 -3.34 -1.76
N LEU A 484 -32.58 -4.47 -1.80
CA LEU A 484 -33.96 -4.54 -2.25
C LEU A 484 -34.85 -4.84 -1.05
N GLN A 485 -35.52 -3.80 -0.55
CA GLN A 485 -36.38 -3.88 0.63
C GLN A 485 -37.83 -4.13 0.23
N LEU A 486 -38.49 -4.99 0.99
CA LEU A 486 -39.86 -5.40 0.78
C LEU A 486 -40.80 -4.50 1.60
N ALA A 487 -41.37 -3.47 1.00
CA ALA A 487 -42.10 -2.44 1.75
C ALA A 487 -43.37 -2.99 2.45
N SER A 488 -43.95 -4.08 1.93
CA SER A 488 -45.10 -4.75 2.57
C SER A 488 -44.72 -5.68 3.73
N PHE A 489 -43.44 -5.97 3.92
CA PHE A 489 -42.92 -6.90 4.92
C PHE A 489 -41.90 -6.15 5.80
N ASN A 490 -42.43 -5.47 6.82
CA ASN A 490 -41.72 -4.66 7.82
C ASN A 490 -40.20 -4.93 7.93
N ASN A 491 -39.39 -4.08 7.29
CA ASN A 491 -37.92 -4.12 7.30
C ASN A 491 -37.28 -5.45 6.81
N LYS A 492 -37.89 -6.14 5.84
CA LYS A 492 -37.26 -7.29 5.18
C LYS A 492 -36.55 -6.92 3.88
N CYS A 493 -35.38 -7.51 3.66
CA CYS A 493 -34.57 -7.36 2.46
C CYS A 493 -34.40 -8.70 1.75
N ILE A 494 -34.18 -8.65 0.45
CA ILE A 494 -33.70 -9.81 -0.30
C ILE A 494 -32.29 -10.16 0.19
N ASP A 495 -32.10 -11.41 0.58
CA ASP A 495 -30.87 -11.94 1.14
C ASP A 495 -30.42 -13.20 0.38
N ILE A 496 -29.12 -13.28 0.09
CA ILE A 496 -28.52 -14.37 -0.66
C ILE A 496 -27.86 -15.35 0.32
N GLN A 497 -28.48 -16.50 0.50
CA GLN A 497 -27.92 -17.56 1.34
C GLN A 497 -26.87 -18.40 0.59
N ASN A 498 -26.24 -19.31 1.34
CA ASN A 498 -25.34 -20.32 0.78
C ASN A 498 -26.04 -21.09 -0.37
N ASN A 499 -25.27 -21.42 -1.41
CA ASN A 499 -25.75 -21.98 -2.69
C ASN A 499 -26.58 -21.01 -3.55
N ASN A 500 -26.41 -19.70 -3.40
CA ASN A 500 -27.05 -18.66 -4.22
C ASN A 500 -28.57 -18.58 -4.08
N LYS A 501 -29.15 -19.25 -3.06
CA LYS A 501 -30.58 -19.27 -2.82
C LYS A 501 -31.04 -17.88 -2.37
N VAL A 502 -32.10 -17.40 -3.00
CA VAL A 502 -32.70 -16.11 -2.66
C VAL A 502 -33.76 -16.32 -1.58
N MET A 503 -33.61 -15.60 -0.48
CA MET A 503 -34.54 -15.58 0.63
C MET A 503 -34.82 -14.15 1.06
N THR A 504 -35.66 -14.00 2.07
CA THR A 504 -35.89 -12.72 2.74
C THR A 504 -35.36 -12.81 4.17
N ALA A 505 -34.67 -11.76 4.61
CA ALA A 505 -34.16 -11.62 5.96
C ALA A 505 -34.43 -10.20 6.46
N GLU A 506 -34.22 -9.94 7.75
CA GLU A 506 -34.25 -8.57 8.25
C GLU A 506 -33.16 -7.74 7.58
N CYS A 507 -33.49 -6.51 7.18
CA CYS A 507 -32.58 -5.63 6.47
C CYS A 507 -31.39 -5.24 7.35
N ASP A 508 -30.20 -5.52 6.84
CA ASP A 508 -28.92 -5.07 7.40
C ASP A 508 -28.15 -4.33 6.31
N ILE A 509 -27.92 -3.03 6.53
CA ILE A 509 -27.19 -2.15 5.59
C ILE A 509 -25.70 -2.51 5.46
N ASN A 510 -25.19 -3.33 6.38
CA ASN A 510 -23.82 -3.83 6.43
C ASN A 510 -23.68 -5.20 5.77
N SER A 511 -24.80 -5.87 5.49
CA SER A 511 -24.78 -7.22 4.95
C SER A 511 -24.44 -7.24 3.46
N LYS A 512 -23.30 -7.86 3.14
CA LYS A 512 -22.87 -8.11 1.76
C LYS A 512 -23.85 -9.03 1.00
N SER A 513 -24.49 -9.98 1.68
CA SER A 513 -25.45 -10.91 1.05
C SER A 513 -26.78 -10.24 0.69
N GLN A 514 -27.08 -9.07 1.25
CA GLN A 514 -28.26 -8.26 0.91
C GLN A 514 -27.96 -7.15 -0.10
N SER A 515 -26.71 -7.08 -0.57
CA SER A 515 -26.20 -5.97 -1.37
C SER A 515 -26.09 -6.36 -2.84
N PHE A 516 -26.65 -5.51 -3.69
CA PHE A 516 -26.65 -5.63 -5.14
C PHE A 516 -26.09 -4.37 -5.78
N ILE A 517 -25.51 -4.50 -6.96
CA ILE A 517 -25.11 -3.39 -7.82
C ILE A 517 -26.12 -3.33 -8.96
N TYR A 518 -26.85 -2.22 -9.06
CA TYR A 518 -27.75 -1.97 -10.17
C TYR A 518 -26.96 -1.42 -11.36
N ASP A 519 -26.56 -2.32 -12.25
CA ASP A 519 -25.53 -2.06 -13.25
C ASP A 519 -26.03 -1.30 -14.50
N GLN A 520 -25.11 -1.05 -15.44
CA GLN A 520 -25.38 -0.29 -16.67
C GLN A 520 -26.37 -0.97 -17.63
N TYR A 521 -26.63 -2.26 -17.42
CA TYR A 521 -27.60 -3.04 -18.19
C TYR A 521 -28.93 -3.18 -17.45
N ASN A 522 -29.11 -2.43 -16.36
CA ASN A 522 -30.26 -2.47 -15.47
C ASN A 522 -30.44 -3.85 -14.82
N ARG A 523 -29.35 -4.52 -14.45
CA ARG A 523 -29.37 -5.81 -13.74
C ARG A 523 -29.03 -5.60 -12.27
N TYR A 524 -29.60 -6.42 -11.39
CA TYR A 524 -29.15 -6.51 -9.99
C TYR A 524 -28.08 -7.58 -9.87
N VAL A 525 -26.82 -7.14 -9.93
CA VAL A 525 -25.63 -7.99 -9.79
C VAL A 525 -25.31 -8.15 -8.30
N SER A 526 -25.07 -9.37 -7.83
CA SER A 526 -24.71 -9.58 -6.43
C SER A 526 -23.35 -8.96 -6.06
N ALA A 527 -23.29 -8.28 -4.91
CA ALA A 527 -22.03 -7.79 -4.34
C ALA A 527 -21.20 -8.90 -3.68
N THR A 528 -21.78 -10.06 -3.34
CA THR A 528 -21.01 -11.25 -2.89
C THR A 528 -20.31 -11.93 -4.05
N ASN A 529 -20.94 -11.97 -5.22
CA ASN A 529 -20.41 -12.60 -6.42
C ASN A 529 -20.92 -11.89 -7.68
N THR A 530 -20.03 -11.13 -8.33
CA THR A 530 -20.39 -10.31 -9.50
C THR A 530 -20.75 -11.10 -10.75
N LYS A 531 -20.66 -12.44 -10.70
CA LYS A 531 -21.11 -13.35 -11.78
C LYS A 531 -22.58 -13.72 -11.64
N LEU A 532 -23.24 -13.36 -10.55
CA LEU A 532 -24.60 -13.76 -10.25
C LEU A 532 -25.56 -12.57 -10.28
N CYS A 533 -26.71 -12.76 -10.91
CA CYS A 533 -27.73 -11.75 -11.16
C CYS A 533 -29.10 -12.24 -10.73
N LEU A 534 -29.95 -11.31 -10.25
CA LEU A 534 -31.37 -11.59 -10.02
C LEU A 534 -32.08 -11.80 -11.35
N ASP A 535 -32.75 -12.94 -11.51
CA ASP A 535 -33.38 -13.38 -12.76
C ASP A 535 -34.88 -13.61 -12.55
N GLY A 536 -35.72 -13.00 -13.39
CA GLY A 536 -37.16 -13.18 -13.37
C GLY A 536 -37.62 -14.58 -13.79
N GLU A 537 -36.77 -15.34 -14.51
CA GLU A 537 -37.03 -16.73 -14.88
C GLU A 537 -36.92 -17.69 -13.68
N SER A 538 -36.06 -17.36 -12.70
CA SER A 538 -35.84 -18.13 -11.48
C SER A 538 -35.54 -17.20 -10.31
N LEU A 539 -36.57 -16.90 -9.52
CA LEU A 539 -36.47 -16.01 -8.35
C LEU A 539 -36.08 -16.72 -7.05
N SER A 540 -35.95 -18.05 -7.06
CA SER A 540 -35.52 -18.84 -5.90
C SER A 540 -34.00 -18.91 -5.75
N GLU A 541 -33.24 -18.58 -6.79
CA GLU A 541 -31.77 -18.63 -6.81
C GLU A 541 -31.20 -17.62 -7.81
N LEU A 542 -30.07 -17.01 -7.48
CA LEU A 542 -29.38 -16.14 -8.43
C LEU A 542 -28.79 -16.94 -9.59
N GLN A 543 -28.92 -16.39 -10.79
CA GLN A 543 -28.45 -17.02 -12.01
C GLN A 543 -27.15 -16.40 -12.50
N SER A 544 -26.44 -17.11 -13.38
CA SER A 544 -25.28 -16.53 -14.06
C SER A 544 -25.69 -15.28 -14.85
N CYS A 545 -24.98 -14.18 -14.61
CA CYS A 545 -25.23 -12.91 -15.27
C CYS A 545 -25.06 -13.04 -16.79
N SER A 546 -26.05 -12.56 -17.53
CA SER A 546 -26.12 -12.58 -18.98
C SER A 546 -26.79 -11.30 -19.49
N LEU A 547 -26.99 -11.21 -20.81
CA LEU A 547 -27.75 -10.10 -21.42
C LEU A 547 -29.25 -10.41 -21.58
N LYS A 548 -29.73 -11.53 -21.01
CA LYS A 548 -31.14 -11.92 -21.04
C LYS A 548 -32.03 -10.80 -20.49
N LEU A 549 -33.16 -10.56 -21.14
CA LEU A 549 -34.15 -9.56 -20.69
C LEU A 549 -34.77 -9.93 -19.34
N THR A 550 -34.80 -11.21 -18.99
CA THR A 550 -35.30 -11.72 -17.70
C THR A 550 -34.43 -11.24 -16.52
N GLN A 551 -33.19 -10.82 -16.75
CA GLN A 551 -32.30 -10.26 -15.72
C GLN A 551 -32.33 -8.73 -15.66
N LYS A 552 -33.10 -8.08 -16.55
CA LYS A 552 -33.18 -6.62 -16.61
C LYS A 552 -34.43 -6.13 -15.90
N TRP A 553 -34.23 -5.18 -15.00
CA TRP A 553 -35.24 -4.66 -14.09
C TRP A 553 -35.40 -3.17 -14.28
N LEU A 554 -36.62 -2.67 -14.23
CA LEU A 554 -36.94 -1.24 -14.38
C LEU A 554 -37.79 -0.79 -13.21
N TRP A 555 -37.47 0.36 -12.63
CA TRP A 555 -38.30 0.96 -11.60
C TRP A 555 -39.52 1.66 -12.22
N ASP A 556 -40.71 1.33 -11.72
CA ASP A 556 -41.95 2.05 -11.96
C ASP A 556 -42.46 2.57 -10.61
N GLY A 557 -42.01 3.78 -10.24
CA GLY A 557 -42.25 4.36 -8.93
C GLY A 557 -41.62 3.52 -7.80
N ASP A 558 -42.46 2.94 -6.95
CA ASP A 558 -42.11 2.05 -5.86
C ASP A 558 -42.24 0.56 -6.22
N ARG A 559 -42.29 0.22 -7.51
CA ARG A 559 -42.36 -1.16 -7.99
C ARG A 559 -41.21 -1.48 -8.91
N LEU A 560 -40.79 -2.75 -8.91
CA LEU A 560 -39.73 -3.23 -9.80
C LEU A 560 -40.32 -4.15 -10.86
N LYS A 561 -40.17 -3.76 -12.13
CA LYS A 561 -40.73 -4.45 -13.29
C LYS A 561 -39.65 -5.25 -14.02
N ASN A 562 -39.96 -6.49 -14.38
CA ASN A 562 -39.10 -7.30 -15.24
C ASN A 562 -39.25 -6.91 -16.71
N SER A 563 -38.14 -6.72 -17.41
CA SER A 563 -38.17 -6.22 -18.80
C SER A 563 -38.62 -7.26 -19.83
N PHE A 564 -38.58 -8.56 -19.52
CA PHE A 564 -39.03 -9.61 -20.43
C PHE A 564 -40.51 -9.94 -20.26
N GLU A 565 -40.89 -10.25 -19.02
CA GLU A 565 -42.25 -10.71 -18.68
C GLU A 565 -43.27 -9.57 -18.60
N ASP A 566 -42.81 -8.33 -18.55
CA ASP A 566 -43.63 -7.14 -18.29
C ASP A 566 -44.42 -7.21 -16.95
N LYS A 567 -43.92 -8.01 -16.00
CA LYS A 567 -44.52 -8.29 -14.68
C LYS A 567 -43.74 -7.61 -13.56
N TYR A 568 -44.41 -7.36 -12.45
CA TYR A 568 -43.80 -6.77 -11.25
C TYR A 568 -43.30 -7.85 -10.28
N LEU A 569 -42.12 -7.60 -9.71
CA LEU A 569 -41.61 -8.39 -8.60
C LEU A 569 -42.56 -8.26 -7.41
N THR A 570 -43.07 -9.40 -6.97
CA THR A 570 -44.04 -9.52 -5.89
C THR A 570 -43.47 -10.43 -4.82
N VAL A 571 -43.74 -10.12 -3.56
CA VAL A 571 -43.43 -11.04 -2.45
C VAL A 571 -44.70 -11.49 -1.77
N ASP A 572 -44.87 -12.79 -1.63
CA ASP A 572 -45.94 -13.40 -0.84
C ASP A 572 -45.37 -14.45 0.11
N ASN A 573 -45.66 -14.34 1.41
CA ASN A 573 -45.15 -15.25 2.45
C ASN A 573 -43.66 -15.61 2.28
N ASP A 574 -42.80 -14.60 2.13
CA ASP A 574 -41.34 -14.72 1.92
C ASP A 574 -40.89 -15.43 0.62
N THR A 575 -41.83 -15.68 -0.31
CA THR A 575 -41.53 -16.17 -1.66
C THR A 575 -41.64 -15.07 -2.69
N LEU A 576 -40.63 -14.99 -3.56
CA LEU A 576 -40.55 -14.03 -4.67
C LEU A 576 -41.24 -14.60 -5.91
N SER A 577 -42.10 -13.81 -6.54
CA SER A 577 -42.83 -14.17 -7.77
C SER A 577 -42.97 -12.97 -8.70
N LEU A 578 -43.49 -13.21 -9.91
CA LEU A 578 -43.81 -12.17 -10.90
C LEU A 578 -45.32 -12.13 -11.14
N GLU A 579 -45.94 -10.96 -10.98
CA GLU A 579 -47.38 -10.76 -11.17
C GLU A 579 -47.68 -9.56 -12.09
N THR A 580 -48.77 -9.64 -12.85
CA THR A 580 -49.22 -8.57 -13.77
C THR A 580 -50.16 -7.55 -13.11
N GLY A 581 -50.89 -7.94 -12.06
CA GLY A 581 -51.89 -7.10 -11.41
C GLY A 581 -51.29 -6.20 -10.32
N LEU A 582 -51.71 -4.94 -10.24
CA LEU A 582 -51.19 -4.01 -9.24
C LEU A 582 -51.65 -4.40 -7.82
N SER A 583 -50.69 -4.71 -6.94
CA SER A 583 -50.96 -5.06 -5.55
C SER A 583 -50.05 -4.29 -4.59
N LYS A 584 -50.40 -4.25 -3.30
CA LYS A 584 -49.50 -3.67 -2.27
C LYS A 584 -48.24 -4.51 -2.10
N LYS A 585 -48.32 -5.82 -2.33
CA LYS A 585 -47.22 -6.81 -2.22
C LYS A 585 -46.06 -6.57 -3.20
N GLN A 586 -46.23 -5.65 -4.15
CA GLN A 586 -45.22 -5.24 -5.14
C GLN A 586 -44.43 -4.00 -4.75
N LYS A 587 -44.79 -3.34 -3.63
CA LYS A 587 -44.07 -2.16 -3.17
C LYS A 587 -42.69 -2.58 -2.65
N LEU A 588 -41.67 -2.00 -3.26
CA LEU A 588 -40.26 -2.19 -2.97
C LEU A 588 -39.62 -0.83 -2.67
N ASN A 589 -38.65 -0.87 -1.77
CA ASN A 589 -37.75 0.24 -1.53
C ASN A 589 -36.31 -0.19 -1.84
N SER A 590 -35.45 0.79 -2.13
CA SER A 590 -34.02 0.56 -2.34
C SER A 590 -33.26 1.61 -1.56
N SER A 591 -32.20 1.20 -0.89
CA SER A 591 -31.32 2.10 -0.14
C SER A 591 -29.87 1.74 -0.38
N TYR A 592 -28.98 2.73 -0.33
CA TYR A 592 -27.55 2.47 -0.37
C TYR A 592 -27.14 1.65 0.85
N THR A 593 -26.47 0.54 0.58
CA THR A 593 -25.76 -0.27 1.56
C THR A 593 -24.33 0.22 1.64
N ARG A 594 -23.66 -0.11 2.73
CA ARG A 594 -22.36 0.48 3.07
C ARG A 594 -21.26 -0.59 3.10
N VAL A 595 -21.41 -1.61 2.27
CA VAL A 595 -20.49 -2.77 2.19
C VAL A 595 -19.12 -2.42 1.61
N PHE A 596 -19.00 -1.24 1.00
CA PHE A 596 -17.71 -0.67 0.57
C PHE A 596 -17.26 0.51 1.45
N ASP A 597 -17.98 0.79 2.53
CA ASP A 597 -17.68 1.87 3.49
C ASP A 597 -16.97 1.28 4.73
N PRO A 598 -15.77 1.77 5.08
CA PRO A 598 -15.06 1.34 6.27
C PRO A 598 -15.73 1.79 7.59
N SER A 599 -16.71 2.69 7.56
CA SER A 599 -17.40 3.22 8.75
C SER A 599 -18.70 2.51 9.14
N THR A 600 -19.04 1.40 8.50
CA THR A 600 -20.29 0.66 8.76
C THR A 600 -20.22 -0.49 9.71
N ILE A 601 -19.39 -0.29 10.72
CA ILE A 601 -19.24 -1.22 11.78
C ILE A 601 -19.47 -0.36 12.98
N ASN A 602 -20.73 -0.41 13.40
CA ASN A 602 -21.33 0.14 14.60
C ASN A 602 -22.80 -0.30 14.56
N GLN A 603 -22.99 -1.60 14.35
CA GLN A 603 -24.19 -2.39 14.62
C GLN A 603 -23.91 -3.87 14.37
#